data_AF-A0A4Y7KWX1-F1
#
_entry.id   AF-A0A4Y7KWX1-F1
#
_cell.length_a   1.000
_cell.length_b   1.000
_cell.length_c   1.000
_cell.angle_alpha   90.00
_cell.angle_beta   90.00
_cell.angle_gamma   90.00
#
_symmetry.space_group_name_H-M   'P 1'
#
loop_
_entity.id
_entity.type
_entity.pdbx_description
1 polymer ?
#
loop_
_entity_poly.entity_id
_entity_poly.type
_entity_poly.pdbx_seq_one_letter_code
_entity_poly.pdbx_strand_id
1 'polypeptide(L)'
;MKLRDEMLKKDLELKQRAQALKEKMEKRKDDERILDTDLNKLQPMLRDALKKRQARILKEWEKEGLFGNEGMEEGEFYEAREDLAALEKDYEEVGAESAEGDDGDEGDEYRAL
;
A
#
# COMPACT_ATOMS: atom_id res chain seq x y z
N MET A 1 -30.19 -15.53 -39.30
CA MET A 1 -30.22 -16.20 -37.99
C MET A 1 -28.86 -16.16 -37.28
N LYS A 2 -27.76 -16.57 -37.91
CA LYS A 2 -26.41 -16.68 -37.30
C LYS A 2 -25.95 -15.49 -36.43
N LEU A 3 -26.10 -14.25 -36.91
CA LEU A 3 -25.66 -13.06 -36.15
C LEU A 3 -26.44 -12.88 -34.84
N ARG A 4 -27.74 -13.18 -34.82
CA ARG A 4 -28.57 -13.08 -33.61
C ARG A 4 -28.15 -14.12 -32.57
N ASP A 5 -27.85 -15.33 -33.01
CA ASP A 5 -27.42 -16.42 -32.13
C ASP A 5 -26.02 -16.13 -31.54
N GLU A 6 -25.11 -15.58 -32.34
CA GLU A 6 -23.80 -15.11 -31.87
C GLU A 6 -23.91 -13.97 -30.85
N MET A 7 -24.81 -13.02 -31.08
CA MET A 7 -25.08 -11.93 -30.15
C MET A 7 -25.65 -12.45 -28.82
N LEU A 8 -26.62 -13.35 -28.87
CA LEU A 8 -27.20 -13.98 -27.67
C LEU A 8 -26.14 -14.76 -26.88
N LYS A 9 -25.22 -15.44 -27.56
CA LYS A 9 -24.10 -16.14 -26.92
C LYS A 9 -23.16 -15.17 -26.22
N LYS A 10 -22.77 -14.07 -26.88
CA LYS A 10 -21.93 -13.02 -26.28
C LYS A 10 -22.62 -12.34 -25.09
N ASP A 11 -23.91 -12.06 -25.19
CA ASP A 11 -24.69 -11.47 -24.09
C ASP A 11 -24.75 -12.41 -22.88
N LEU A 12 -24.90 -13.72 -23.11
CA LEU A 12 -24.84 -14.71 -22.05
C LEU A 12 -23.45 -14.77 -21.39
N GLU A 13 -22.39 -14.79 -22.19
CA GLU A 13 -21.01 -14.77 -21.70
C GLU A 13 -20.72 -13.50 -20.89
N LEU A 14 -21.20 -12.33 -21.34
CA LEU A 14 -21.06 -11.06 -20.62
C LEU A 14 -21.79 -11.11 -19.28
N LYS A 15 -23.00 -11.65 -19.23
CA LYS A 15 -23.74 -11.84 -17.96
C LYS A 15 -23.01 -12.77 -17.01
N GLN A 16 -22.47 -13.88 -17.52
CA GLN A 16 -21.69 -14.82 -16.71
C GLN A 16 -20.41 -14.18 -16.17
N ARG A 17 -19.68 -13.43 -17.00
CA ARG A 17 -18.47 -12.70 -16.58
C ARG A 17 -18.81 -11.61 -15.54
N ALA A 18 -19.88 -10.86 -15.74
CA ALA A 18 -20.34 -9.85 -14.79
C ALA A 18 -20.72 -10.48 -13.45
N GLN A 19 -21.40 -11.64 -13.47
CA GLN A 19 -21.72 -12.38 -12.26
C GLN A 19 -20.46 -12.90 -11.56
N ALA A 20 -19.53 -13.50 -12.31
CA ALA A 20 -18.27 -14.01 -11.75
C ALA A 20 -17.43 -12.89 -11.12
N LEU A 21 -17.38 -11.70 -11.74
CA LEU A 21 -16.73 -10.53 -11.15
C LEU A 21 -17.43 -10.08 -9.88
N LYS A 22 -18.77 -10.04 -9.87
CA LYS A 22 -19.55 -9.69 -8.68
C LYS A 22 -19.27 -10.66 -7.53
N GLU A 23 -19.27 -11.96 -7.81
CA GLU A 23 -18.96 -13.00 -6.82
C GLU A 23 -17.51 -12.89 -6.32
N LYS A 24 -16.55 -12.60 -7.22
CA LYS A 24 -15.15 -12.36 -6.83
C LYS A 24 -15.03 -11.15 -5.91
N MET A 25 -15.70 -10.04 -6.22
CA MET A 25 -15.70 -8.84 -5.39
C MET A 25 -16.35 -9.09 -4.02
N GLU A 26 -17.45 -9.84 -3.99
CA GLU A 26 -18.13 -10.17 -2.73
C GLU A 26 -17.28 -11.11 -1.87
N LYS A 27 -16.62 -12.10 -2.48
CA LYS A 27 -15.63 -12.94 -1.81
C LYS A 27 -14.52 -12.08 -1.18
N ARG A 28 -13.99 -11.10 -1.92
CA ARG A 28 -12.94 -10.20 -1.41
C ARG A 28 -13.39 -9.41 -0.19
N LYS A 29 -14.59 -8.83 -0.21
CA LYS A 29 -15.17 -8.13 0.95
C LYS A 29 -15.35 -9.06 2.16
N ASP A 30 -15.84 -10.28 1.91
CA ASP A 30 -16.01 -11.27 2.97
C ASP A 30 -14.65 -11.66 3.58
N ASP A 31 -13.65 -11.90 2.75
CA ASP A 31 -12.27 -12.21 3.14
C ASP A 31 -11.66 -11.07 3.98
N GLU A 32 -11.81 -9.81 3.55
CA GLU A 32 -11.39 -8.61 4.31
C GLU A 32 -12.05 -8.55 5.68
N ARG A 33 -13.39 -8.70 5.73
CA ARG A 33 -14.14 -8.72 7.00
C ARG A 33 -13.62 -9.79 7.96
N ILE A 34 -13.21 -10.94 7.44
CA ILE A 34 -12.66 -12.05 8.24
C ILE A 34 -11.27 -11.71 8.77
N LEU A 35 -10.42 -11.09 7.95
CA LEU A 35 -9.08 -10.66 8.34
C LEU A 35 -9.14 -9.57 9.42
N ASP A 36 -10.09 -8.63 9.31
CA ASP A 36 -10.28 -7.53 10.27
C ASP A 36 -10.92 -7.97 11.60
N THR A 37 -11.39 -9.22 11.69
CA THR A 37 -12.03 -9.71 12.91
C THR A 37 -11.00 -9.93 14.03
N ASP A 38 -11.19 -9.24 15.15
CA ASP A 38 -10.36 -9.37 16.35
C ASP A 38 -10.52 -10.74 17.05
N LEU A 39 -9.45 -11.54 17.00
CA LEU A 39 -9.35 -12.88 17.57
C LEU A 39 -9.43 -12.91 19.10
N ASN A 40 -9.10 -11.82 19.78
CA ASN A 40 -9.05 -11.77 21.25
C ASN A 40 -10.46 -11.71 21.87
N LYS A 41 -11.44 -11.22 21.10
CA LYS A 41 -12.85 -11.14 21.52
C LYS A 41 -13.61 -12.46 21.37
N LEU A 42 -12.98 -13.49 20.81
CA LEU A 42 -13.60 -14.79 20.52
C LEU A 42 -13.24 -15.84 21.57
N GLN A 43 -14.16 -16.81 21.73
CA GLN A 43 -13.90 -18.02 22.50
C GLN A 43 -12.68 -18.79 21.92
N PRO A 44 -11.87 -19.46 22.75
CA PRO A 44 -10.64 -20.12 22.29
C PRO A 44 -10.80 -21.05 21.09
N MET A 45 -11.88 -21.86 21.07
CA MET A 45 -12.14 -22.79 19.96
C MET A 45 -12.44 -22.08 18.63
N LEU A 46 -13.14 -20.95 18.69
CA LEU A 46 -13.44 -20.13 17.52
C LEU A 46 -12.21 -19.35 17.06
N ARG A 47 -11.34 -18.96 17.98
CA ARG A 47 -10.07 -18.28 17.68
C ARG A 47 -9.18 -19.14 16.79
N ASP A 48 -8.98 -20.40 17.14
CA ASP A 48 -8.13 -21.31 16.36
C ASP A 48 -8.71 -21.57 14.97
N ALA A 49 -10.03 -21.70 14.86
CA ALA A 49 -10.72 -21.87 13.59
C ALA A 49 -10.58 -20.62 12.70
N LEU A 50 -10.78 -19.43 13.26
CA LEU A 50 -10.69 -18.17 12.52
C LEU A 50 -9.25 -17.86 12.11
N LYS A 51 -8.27 -18.11 12.98
CA LYS A 51 -6.84 -17.98 12.66
C LYS A 51 -6.44 -18.87 11.48
N LYS A 52 -6.92 -20.12 11.43
CA LYS A 52 -6.72 -21.01 10.28
C LYS A 52 -7.37 -20.47 9.00
N ARG A 53 -8.55 -19.87 9.11
CA ARG A 53 -9.26 -19.26 7.97
C ARG A 53 -8.53 -18.02 7.45
N GLN A 54 -8.11 -17.12 8.34
CA GLN A 54 -7.30 -15.94 8.00
C GLN A 54 -6.01 -16.36 7.30
N ALA A 55 -5.30 -17.37 7.83
CA ALA A 55 -4.08 -17.89 7.19
C ALA A 55 -4.33 -18.50 5.80
N ARG A 56 -5.49 -19.14 5.58
CA ARG A 56 -5.87 -19.65 4.25
C ARG A 56 -6.13 -18.51 3.27
N ILE A 57 -6.88 -17.50 3.69
CA ILE A 57 -7.19 -16.31 2.89
C ILE A 57 -5.90 -15.62 2.44
N LEU A 58 -4.96 -15.40 3.38
CA LEU A 58 -3.67 -14.78 3.05
C LEU A 58 -2.88 -15.59 2.02
N LYS A 59 -2.83 -16.92 2.15
CA LYS A 59 -2.19 -17.80 1.16
C LYS A 59 -2.89 -17.79 -0.20
N GLU A 60 -4.22 -17.72 -0.22
CA GLU A 60 -4.97 -17.57 -1.46
C GLU A 60 -4.64 -16.23 -2.14
N TRP A 61 -4.55 -15.15 -1.37
CA TRP A 61 -4.24 -13.81 -1.88
C TRP A 61 -2.78 -13.67 -2.36
N GLU A 62 -1.85 -14.34 -1.68
CA GLU A 62 -0.46 -14.51 -2.13
C GLU A 62 -0.42 -15.21 -3.50
N LYS A 63 -1.13 -16.33 -3.64
CA LYS A 63 -1.22 -17.08 -4.91
C LYS A 63 -1.91 -16.28 -6.02
N GLU A 64 -2.87 -15.43 -5.68
CA GLU A 64 -3.53 -14.52 -6.63
C GLU A 64 -2.65 -13.31 -7.01
N GLY A 65 -1.44 -13.20 -6.47
CA GLY A 65 -0.47 -12.15 -6.81
C GLY A 65 -0.80 -10.79 -6.20
N LEU A 66 -1.77 -10.71 -5.27
CA LEU A 66 -2.14 -9.44 -4.63
C LEU A 66 -1.06 -8.95 -3.65
N PHE A 67 -0.30 -9.88 -3.07
CA PHE A 67 0.80 -9.60 -2.13
C PHE A 67 2.12 -10.25 -2.54
N GLY A 68 2.21 -10.75 -3.79
CA GLY A 68 3.18 -11.79 -4.15
C GLY A 68 4.30 -11.41 -5.12
N ASN A 69 4.44 -10.16 -5.59
CA ASN A 69 5.55 -9.78 -6.50
C ASN A 69 5.81 -8.27 -6.70
N GLU A 70 5.40 -7.39 -5.79
CA GLU A 70 5.86 -5.99 -5.78
C GLU A 70 6.09 -5.57 -4.31
N GLY A 71 7.35 -5.34 -3.91
CA GLY A 71 7.65 -4.50 -2.74
C GLY A 71 8.07 -5.16 -1.42
N MET A 72 8.71 -6.33 -1.44
CA MET A 72 9.68 -6.67 -0.37
C MET A 72 10.76 -7.61 -0.91
N GLU A 73 11.42 -7.19 -1.99
CA GLU A 73 12.78 -7.65 -2.21
C GLU A 73 13.61 -6.98 -1.11
N GLU A 74 14.34 -7.75 -0.29
CA GLU A 74 15.14 -7.26 0.86
C GLU A 74 16.21 -6.21 0.48
N GLY A 75 16.31 -5.80 -0.79
CA GLY A 75 17.17 -4.76 -1.35
C GLY A 75 16.56 -3.34 -1.37
N GLU A 76 15.25 -3.16 -1.51
CA GLU A 76 14.63 -1.81 -1.62
C GLU A 76 14.69 -1.02 -0.30
N PHE A 77 14.93 -1.70 0.82
CA PHE A 77 15.17 -1.06 2.12
C PHE A 77 16.57 -0.40 2.22
N TYR A 78 17.52 -0.79 1.37
CA TYR A 78 18.85 -0.19 1.33
C TYR A 78 18.88 1.07 0.47
N GLU A 79 18.17 1.11 -0.65
CA GLU A 79 18.09 2.31 -1.51
C GLU A 79 17.39 3.48 -0.80
N ALA A 80 16.26 3.23 -0.11
CA ALA A 80 15.59 4.28 0.68
C ALA A 80 16.46 4.83 1.82
N ARG A 81 17.48 4.07 2.28
CA ARG A 81 18.43 4.51 3.31
C ARG A 81 19.57 5.34 2.73
N GLU A 82 20.02 5.05 1.51
CA GLU A 82 20.97 5.90 0.79
C GLU A 82 20.34 7.23 0.36
N ASP A 83 19.09 7.21 -0.12
CA ASP A 83 18.36 8.45 -0.47
C ASP A 83 18.15 9.36 0.76
N LEU A 84 17.85 8.78 1.93
CA LEU A 84 17.72 9.56 3.17
C LEU A 84 19.06 10.16 3.64
N ALA A 85 20.16 9.42 3.48
CA ALA A 85 21.50 9.89 3.81
C ALA A 85 22.00 10.97 2.84
N ALA A 86 21.62 10.90 1.57
CA ALA A 86 21.88 11.95 0.59
C ALA A 86 21.13 13.25 0.95
N LEU A 87 19.85 13.15 1.31
CA LEU A 87 19.06 14.29 1.78
C LEU A 87 19.65 14.93 3.05
N GLU A 88 20.11 14.15 4.03
CA GLU A 88 20.73 14.67 5.26
C GLU A 88 22.01 15.48 4.96
N LYS A 89 22.82 15.02 4.01
CA LYS A 89 24.03 15.71 3.57
C LYS A 89 23.71 17.03 2.84
N ASP A 90 22.71 17.05 1.97
CA ASP A 90 22.30 18.27 1.28
C ASP A 90 21.76 19.34 2.26
N TYR A 91 21.10 18.93 3.35
CA TYR A 91 20.65 19.86 4.40
C TYR A 91 21.81 20.45 5.22
N GLU A 92 22.88 19.70 5.49
CA GLU A 92 24.08 20.25 6.14
C GLU A 92 24.80 21.26 5.24
N GLU A 93 24.85 21.02 3.93
CA GLU A 93 25.52 21.91 2.97
C GLU A 93 24.74 23.22 2.77
N VAL A 94 23.40 23.16 2.70
CA VAL A 94 22.52 24.35 2.67
C VAL A 94 22.56 25.13 4.00
N GLY A 95 22.78 24.45 5.14
CA GLY A 95 22.95 25.10 6.43
C GLY A 95 24.28 25.86 6.58
N ALA A 96 25.35 25.37 5.94
CA ALA A 96 26.65 26.02 5.93
C ALA A 96 26.71 27.20 4.94
N GLU A 97 26.03 27.11 3.79
CA GLU A 97 25.98 28.18 2.79
C GLU A 97 25.25 29.45 3.30
N SER A 98 24.41 29.33 4.35
CA SER A 98 23.78 30.47 5.02
C SER A 98 24.62 31.07 6.17
N ALA A 99 25.76 30.47 6.54
CA ALA A 99 26.62 30.94 7.63
C ALA A 99 27.94 31.59 7.15
N GLU A 100 28.27 31.52 5.86
CA GLU A 100 29.55 32.00 5.31
C GLU A 100 29.41 33.20 4.35
N GLY A 101 28.39 34.04 4.58
CA GLY A 101 28.03 35.15 3.69
C GLY A 101 27.65 36.48 4.36
N ASP A 102 28.07 36.75 5.61
CA ASP A 102 27.90 38.08 6.23
C ASP A 102 29.07 38.42 7.17
N ASP A 103 30.27 38.50 6.59
CA ASP A 103 31.38 39.29 7.12
C ASP A 103 31.40 40.62 6.35
N GLY A 104 30.76 41.69 6.89
CA GLY A 104 30.96 43.04 6.35
C GLY A 104 29.91 44.11 6.65
N ASP A 105 30.09 44.81 7.79
CA ASP A 105 29.93 46.27 7.96
C ASP A 105 28.52 46.92 8.08
N GLU A 106 28.45 47.99 8.88
CA GLU A 106 27.32 48.91 9.19
C GLU A 106 26.29 48.45 10.25
N GLY A 107 26.04 49.13 11.37
CA GLY A 107 26.46 50.42 11.90
C GLY A 107 25.66 50.71 13.18
N ASP A 108 26.33 51.21 14.21
CA ASP A 108 25.78 51.68 15.48
C ASP A 108 24.60 52.65 15.32
N GLU A 109 23.33 52.26 15.51
CA GLU A 109 22.26 53.28 15.66
C GLU A 109 20.91 52.81 16.25
N TYR A 110 20.86 51.97 17.29
CA TYR A 110 19.59 51.73 18.03
C TYR A 110 19.76 51.61 19.55
N ARG A 111 20.51 52.55 20.14
CA ARG A 111 20.61 52.69 21.61
C ARG A 111 20.35 54.11 22.10
N ALA A 112 19.29 54.75 21.60
CA ALA A 112 18.65 55.87 22.28
C ALA A 112 17.29 56.21 21.65
N LEU A 113 16.23 55.48 22.02
CA LEU A 113 14.84 55.99 22.04
C LEU A 113 14.07 55.26 23.14
#